data_AF-A0A972YIU9-F1
#
_entry.id   AF-A0A972YIU9-F1
#
_cell.length_a   1.000
_cell.length_b   1.000
_cell.length_c   1.000
_cell.angle_alpha   90.00
_cell.angle_beta   90.00
_cell.angle_gamma   90.00
#
_symmetry.space_group_name_H-M   'P 1'
#
loop_
_entity.id
_entity.type
_entity.pdbx_description
1 polymer ?
#
loop_
_entity_poly.entity_id
_entity_poly.type
_entity_poly.pdbx_seq_one_letter_code
_entity_poly.pdbx_strand_id
1 'polypeptide(L)' 'MMTTHSRERGRIRHTIRKLLIQRATGASICPSDAARVLYAPDDWQAWMPAIREVAAAMVADGELEHIAER' A
#
# COMPACT_ATOMS: atom_id res chain seq x y z
N MET A 1 -1.14 13.31 19.64
CA MET A 1 -1.23 11.89 19.22
C MET A 1 -1.01 11.72 17.69
N MET A 2 0.00 12.37 17.10
CA MET A 2 0.22 12.38 15.63
C MET A 2 1.19 11.29 15.12
N THR A 3 1.78 10.50 16.02
CA THR A 3 2.86 9.56 15.70
C THR A 3 2.38 8.19 15.23
N THR A 4 1.16 7.78 15.61
CA THR A 4 0.61 6.48 15.21
C THR A 4 0.24 6.48 13.73
N HIS A 5 -0.43 7.54 13.26
CA HIS A 5 -0.86 7.64 11.87
C HIS A 5 0.32 7.79 10.90
N SER A 6 1.34 8.59 11.24
CA SER A 6 2.53 8.73 10.40
C SER A 6 3.35 7.43 10.30
N ARG A 7 3.48 6.69 11.42
CA ARG A 7 4.15 5.39 11.44
C ARG A 7 3.46 4.36 10.55
N GLU A 8 2.13 4.27 10.64
CA GLU A 8 1.37 3.32 9.81
C GLU A 8 1.46 3.67 8.33
N ARG A 9 1.37 4.95 7.95
CA ARG A 9 1.60 5.38 6.56
C ARG A 9 2.98 4.96 6.04
N GLY A 10 4.03 5.12 6.85
CA GLY A 10 5.39 4.68 6.52
C GLY A 10 5.48 3.17 6.30
N ARG A 11 4.84 2.36 7.17
CA ARG A 11 4.76 0.90 7.02
C ARG A 11 4.03 0.50 5.75
N ILE A 12 2.92 1.17 5.43
CA ILE A 12 2.16 0.93 4.20
C ILE A 12 3.01 1.22 2.96
N ARG A 13 3.66 2.40 2.88
CA ARG A 13 4.55 2.74 1.75
C ARG A 13 5.66 1.71 1.57
N HIS A 14 6.32 1.32 2.67
CA HIS A 14 7.40 0.34 2.64
C HIS A 14 6.94 -1.02 2.13
N THR A 15 5.80 -1.53 2.62
CA THR A 15 5.26 -2.82 2.21
C THR A 15 4.85 -2.82 0.73
N ILE A 16 4.18 -1.77 0.26
CA ILE A 16 3.81 -1.64 -1.16
C ILE A 16 5.06 -1.71 -2.04
N ARG A 17 6.10 -0.93 -1.70
CA ARG A 17 7.37 -0.92 -2.45
C ARG A 17 8.06 -2.29 -2.42
N LYS A 18 8.10 -2.94 -1.26
CA LYS A 18 8.69 -4.27 -1.10
C LYS A 18 7.98 -5.31 -1.97
N LEU A 19 6.65 -5.31 -1.98
CA LEU A 19 5.86 -6.22 -2.81
C LEU A 19 6.09 -6.00 -4.30
N LEU A 20 6.25 -4.76 -4.73
CA LEU A 20 6.59 -4.44 -6.12
C LEU A 20 8.00 -4.90 -6.50
N ILE A 21 9.00 -4.67 -5.63
CA ILE A 21 10.39 -5.13 -5.86
C ILE A 21 10.46 -6.66 -5.95
N GLN A 22 9.64 -7.38 -5.19
CA GLN A 22 9.61 -8.85 -5.24
C GLN A 22 8.99 -9.41 -6.51
N ARG A 23 8.23 -8.61 -7.27
CA ARG A 23 7.65 -9.03 -8.55
C ARG A 23 8.56 -8.60 -9.71
N ALA A 24 8.39 -9.24 -10.87
CA ALA A 24 9.14 -8.89 -12.07
C ALA A 24 8.91 -7.42 -12.48
N THR A 25 9.87 -6.83 -13.19
CA THR A 25 9.77 -5.45 -13.70
C THR A 25 8.47 -5.27 -14.50
N GLY A 26 7.67 -4.27 -14.15
CA GLY A 26 6.36 -4.00 -14.76
C GLY A 26 5.19 -4.80 -14.16
N ALA A 27 5.42 -5.60 -13.12
CA ALA A 27 4.33 -6.24 -12.39
C ALA A 27 3.56 -5.23 -11.52
N SER A 28 2.25 -5.40 -11.47
CA SER A 28 1.35 -4.64 -10.62
C SER A 28 1.08 -5.37 -9.31
N ILE A 29 0.57 -4.65 -8.31
CA ILE A 29 0.05 -5.24 -7.06
C ILE A 29 -1.36 -4.71 -6.77
N CYS A 30 -2.15 -5.46 -6.02
CA CYS A 30 -3.40 -4.95 -5.46
C CYS A 30 -3.14 -4.32 -4.09
N PRO A 31 -3.82 -3.22 -3.71
CA PRO A 31 -3.70 -2.63 -2.37
C PRO A 31 -4.03 -3.63 -1.24
N SER A 32 -4.93 -4.59 -1.51
CA SER A 32 -5.26 -5.68 -0.58
C SER A 32 -4.08 -6.61 -0.28
N ASP A 33 -3.12 -6.75 -1.18
CA ASP A 33 -1.92 -7.59 -0.95
C ASP A 33 -1.07 -6.97 0.16
N ALA A 34 -0.87 -5.65 0.11
CA ALA A 34 -0.18 -4.92 1.17
C ALA A 34 -0.93 -5.00 2.51
N ALA A 35 -2.28 -4.95 2.47
CA ALA A 35 -3.12 -5.06 3.66
C ALA A 35 -2.94 -6.42 4.35
N ARG A 36 -2.99 -7.50 3.58
CA ARG A 36 -2.85 -8.89 4.07
C ARG A 36 -1.47 -9.21 4.63
N VAL A 37 -0.44 -8.49 4.17
CA VAL A 37 0.93 -8.62 4.70
C VAL A 37 1.13 -7.83 5.99
N LEU A 38 0.45 -6.68 6.14
CA LEU A 38 0.64 -5.78 7.28
C LEU A 38 -0.23 -6.09 8.50
N TYR A 39 -1.45 -6.57 8.27
CA TYR A 39 -2.50 -6.67 9.27
C TYR A 39 -3.03 -8.10 9.37
N ALA A 40 -3.64 -8.43 10.50
CA ALA A 40 -4.24 -9.74 10.72
C ALA A 40 -5.38 -10.01 9.72
N PRO A 41 -5.66 -11.29 9.39
CA PRO A 41 -6.72 -11.67 8.46
C PRO A 41 -8.11 -11.11 8.79
N ASP A 42 -8.39 -10.85 10.06
CA ASP A 42 -9.68 -10.34 10.53
C ASP A 42 -9.73 -8.80 10.56
N ASP A 43 -8.58 -8.11 10.46
CA ASP A 43 -8.47 -6.67 10.65
C ASP A 43 -8.13 -5.89 9.38
N TRP A 44 -7.52 -6.53 8.37
CA TRP A 44 -6.97 -5.82 7.20
C TRP A 44 -8.01 -4.99 6.43
N GLN A 45 -9.28 -5.39 6.46
CA GLN A 45 -10.37 -4.70 5.79
C GLN A 45 -10.58 -3.28 6.36
N ALA A 46 -10.46 -3.13 7.68
CA ALA A 46 -10.59 -1.83 8.35
C ALA A 46 -9.46 -0.85 7.96
N TRP A 47 -8.31 -1.37 7.53
CA TRP A 47 -7.16 -0.58 7.09
C TRP A 47 -7.20 -0.20 5.61
N MET A 48 -8.13 -0.77 4.81
CA MET A 48 -8.21 -0.49 3.38
C MET A 48 -8.34 1.01 3.03
N PRO A 49 -9.10 1.85 3.76
CA PRO A 49 -9.14 3.28 3.48
C PRO A 49 -7.76 3.94 3.60
N ALA A 50 -7.02 3.65 4.67
CA ALA A 50 -5.67 4.19 4.90
C ALA A 50 -4.67 3.69 3.83
N ILE A 51 -4.78 2.43 3.43
CA ILE A 51 -3.90 1.87 2.39
C ILE A 51 -4.17 2.51 1.03
N ARG A 52 -5.45 2.69 0.67
CA ARG A 52 -5.82 3.37 -0.59
C ARG A 52 -5.35 4.82 -0.60
N GLU A 53 -5.47 5.52 0.53
CA GLU A 53 -4.97 6.89 0.66
C GLU A 53 -3.45 6.97 0.46
N VAL A 54 -2.70 6.06 1.09
CA VAL A 54 -1.24 6.00 0.93
C VAL A 54 -0.85 5.64 -0.49
N ALA A 55 -1.50 4.66 -1.11
CA ALA A 55 -1.24 4.28 -2.50
C ALA A 55 -1.53 5.45 -3.46
N ALA A 56 -2.65 6.16 -3.27
CA ALA A 56 -2.97 7.35 -4.05
C ALA A 56 -1.94 8.47 -3.86
N ALA A 57 -1.46 8.69 -2.63
CA ALA A 57 -0.38 9.63 -2.36
C ALA A 57 0.92 9.23 -3.07
N MET A 58 1.29 7.94 -3.05
CA MET A 58 2.47 7.45 -3.78
C MET A 58 2.35 7.63 -5.30
N VAL A 59 1.15 7.50 -5.87
CA VAL A 59 0.91 7.82 -7.28
C VAL A 59 1.06 9.32 -7.55
N ALA A 60 0.49 10.17 -6.70
CA ALA A 60 0.64 11.62 -6.79
C ALA A 60 2.11 12.08 -6.66
N ASP A 61 2.88 11.38 -5.82
CA ASP A 61 4.32 11.61 -5.62
C ASP A 61 5.18 11.04 -6.77
N GLY A 62 4.59 10.35 -7.75
CA GLY A 62 5.30 9.72 -8.88
C GLY A 62 6.08 8.45 -8.53
N GLU A 63 5.85 7.87 -7.35
CA GLU A 63 6.49 6.60 -6.94
C GLU A 63 5.82 5.37 -7.56
N LEU A 64 4.55 5.48 -7.92
CA LEU A 64 3.73 4.40 -8.46
C LEU A 64 2.90 4.87 -9.66
N GLU A 65 2.54 3.94 -10.51
CA GLU A 65 1.55 4.15 -11.57
C GLU A 65 0.25 3.41 -11.20
N HIS A 66 -0.89 4.09 -11.38
CA HIS A 66 -2.20 3.46 -11.20
C HIS A 66 -2.65 2.83 -12.51
N ILE A 67 -2.85 1.51 -12.49
CA ILE A 67 -3.35 0.76 -13.64
C ILE A 67 -4.85 0.57 -13.44
N ALA A 68 -5.66 1.39 -14.11
CA ALA A 68 -7.12 1.33 -14.01
C ALA A 68 -7.76 0.31 -14.97
N GLU A 69 -6.99 -0.24 -15.91
CA GLU A 69 -7.53 -1.00 -17.04
C GLU A 69 -6.95 -2.41 -17.06
N ARG A 70 -7.69 -3.35 -16.47
CA ARG A 70 -7.81 -4.76 -16.88
C ARG A 70 -9.12 -5.36 -16.38
#